data_AF-A0A6N2U6G1-F1
#
_entry.id   AF-A0A6N2U6G1-F1
#
_cell.length_a   1.000
_cell.length_b   1.000
_cell.length_c   1.000
_cell.angle_alpha   90.00
_cell.angle_beta   90.00
_cell.angle_gamma   90.00
#
_symmetry.space_group_name_H-M   'P 1'
#
loop_
_entity.id
_entity.type
_entity.pdbx_description
1 polymer ?
#
loop_
_entity_poly.entity_id
_entity_poly.type
_entity_poly.pdbx_seq_one_letter_code
_entity_poly.pdbx_strand_id
1 'polypeptide(L)'
;MSVNKGCRIVAALCALVLGGSLAGCSLLGTSNVSSDDIRAMKNIPEGQKNTLISRMEAASSASERAEIGQQAVSLNKMVGTKLLMKEPPIGYQRTYELKTDGTVEADKNDYAYLFMSAADYWRLGEDGYELCVDQGCEYYSEWTVEVEKGYGGAEYVWTLTIDSDATQVGGEPLVRRFQVAK
;
A
#
# COMPACT_ATOMS: atom_id res chain seq x y z
N MET A 1 -26.71 -27.95 -8.45
CA MET A 1 -25.29 -27.56 -8.55
C MET A 1 -25.02 -26.63 -7.37
N SER A 2 -24.35 -27.16 -6.35
CA SER A 2 -24.05 -26.45 -5.10
C SER A 2 -22.65 -25.86 -5.24
N VAL A 3 -22.54 -24.53 -5.29
CA VAL A 3 -21.25 -23.85 -5.27
C VAL A 3 -20.77 -23.87 -3.82
N ASN A 4 -19.74 -24.68 -3.57
CA ASN A 4 -19.05 -24.73 -2.29
C ASN A 4 -18.58 -23.31 -1.93
N LYS A 5 -19.14 -22.77 -0.85
CA LYS A 5 -18.56 -21.62 -0.15
C LYS A 5 -17.25 -22.08 0.46
N GLY A 6 -16.15 -21.75 -0.20
CA GLY A 6 -14.81 -21.97 0.34
C GLY A 6 -14.68 -21.19 1.64
N CYS A 7 -14.54 -21.92 2.75
CA CYS A 7 -14.19 -21.37 4.05
C CYS A 7 -12.74 -20.86 3.94
N ARG A 8 -12.54 -19.53 3.92
CA ARG A 8 -11.22 -18.94 4.01
C ARG A 8 -10.73 -19.09 5.45
N ILE A 9 -9.80 -20.01 5.66
CA ILE A 9 -9.00 -20.06 6.89
C ILE A 9 -8.04 -18.88 6.80
N VAL A 10 -8.35 -17.81 7.53
CA VAL A 10 -7.47 -16.64 7.70
C VAL A 10 -6.23 -17.14 8.44
N ALA A 11 -5.14 -17.37 7.70
CA ALA A 11 -3.83 -17.49 8.30
C ALA A 11 -3.44 -16.08 8.73
N ALA A 12 -3.58 -15.80 10.03
CA ALA A 12 -3.08 -14.58 10.63
C ALA A 12 -1.57 -14.46 10.33
N LEU A 13 -1.23 -13.55 9.42
CA LEU A 13 0.14 -13.12 9.19
C LEU A 13 0.60 -12.39 10.46
N CYS A 14 1.32 -13.12 11.32
CA CYS A 14 2.15 -12.53 12.37
C CYS A 14 3.24 -11.70 11.68
N ALA A 15 2.97 -10.42 11.43
CA ALA A 15 4.00 -9.45 11.08
C ALA A 15 4.91 -9.24 12.30
N LEU A 16 6.02 -9.98 12.35
CA LEU A 16 7.13 -9.68 13.24
C LEU A 16 7.78 -8.38 12.78
N VAL A 17 7.37 -7.26 13.37
CA VAL A 17 8.05 -5.97 13.18
C VAL A 17 9.40 -6.04 13.88
N LEU A 18 10.47 -6.26 13.10
CA LEU A 18 11.83 -5.96 13.52
C LEU A 18 11.99 -4.45 13.55
N GLY A 19 12.38 -3.94 14.71
CA GLY A 19 12.51 -2.52 15.01
C GLY A 19 13.45 -1.79 14.04
N GLY A 20 12.92 -0.74 13.42
CA GLY A 20 13.71 0.33 12.81
C GLY A 20 14.10 1.35 13.88
N SER A 21 15.40 1.64 13.93
CA SER A 21 16.05 2.52 14.91
C SER A 21 15.53 3.97 14.90
N LEU A 22 15.32 4.50 16.11
CA LEU A 22 15.13 5.92 16.42
C LEU A 22 16.28 6.79 15.86
N ALA A 23 15.99 7.63 14.87
CA ALA A 23 16.72 8.89 14.64
C ALA A 23 15.94 9.81 13.68
N GLY A 24 15.41 10.92 14.20
CA GLY A 24 14.89 12.02 13.38
C GLY A 24 13.69 12.76 13.96
N CYS A 25 13.85 13.45 15.08
CA CYS A 25 12.93 14.53 15.45
C CYS A 25 13.06 15.67 14.43
N SER A 26 11.95 16.08 13.79
CA SER A 26 11.58 17.49 13.52
C SER A 26 10.26 17.57 12.77
N LEU A 27 9.33 18.38 13.30
CA LEU A 27 8.09 18.87 12.67
C LEU A 27 6.94 17.85 12.54
N LEU A 28 6.43 17.42 13.68
CA LEU A 28 5.06 16.88 13.78
C LEU A 28 4.08 17.95 13.32
N GLY A 29 3.64 17.86 12.07
CA GLY A 29 2.36 18.43 11.68
C GLY A 29 1.30 17.82 12.59
N THR A 30 0.73 18.66 13.46
CA THR A 30 -0.27 18.33 14.49
C THR A 30 -1.63 17.99 13.89
N SER A 31 -1.65 17.01 12.99
CA SER A 31 -2.89 16.35 12.58
C SER A 31 -3.17 15.28 13.63
N ASN A 32 -4.03 15.58 14.61
CA ASN A 32 -4.55 14.58 15.53
C ASN A 32 -5.53 13.67 14.76
N VAL A 33 -4.99 12.71 14.01
CA VAL A 33 -5.76 11.69 13.32
C VAL A 33 -6.29 10.72 14.36
N SER A 34 -7.61 10.57 14.43
CA SER A 34 -8.30 9.60 15.27
C SER A 34 -8.58 8.30 14.53
N SER A 35 -8.96 7.25 15.27
CA SER A 35 -9.42 5.99 14.66
C SER A 35 -10.64 6.21 13.75
N ASP A 36 -11.53 7.16 14.09
CA ASP A 36 -12.69 7.50 13.26
C ASP A 36 -12.29 8.21 11.96
N ASP A 37 -11.26 9.06 12.02
CA ASP A 37 -10.69 9.66 10.81
C ASP A 37 -10.13 8.58 9.87
N ILE A 38 -9.43 7.57 10.42
CA ILE A 38 -8.91 6.43 9.63
C ILE A 38 -10.05 5.64 8.99
N ARG A 39 -11.13 5.35 9.73
CA ARG A 39 -12.31 4.65 9.18
C ARG A 39 -12.90 5.38 7.97
N ALA A 40 -12.91 6.71 8.01
CA ALA A 40 -13.45 7.57 6.96
C ALA A 40 -12.54 7.72 5.72
N MET A 41 -11.28 7.28 5.78
CA MET A 41 -10.34 7.35 4.64
C MET A 41 -10.79 6.44 3.51
N LYS A 42 -11.04 6.99 2.32
CA LYS A 42 -11.69 6.26 1.22
C LYS A 42 -10.73 5.41 0.40
N ASN A 43 -9.43 5.65 0.51
CA ASN A 43 -8.42 5.06 -0.37
C ASN A 43 -7.53 4.05 0.35
N ILE A 44 -7.99 3.49 1.47
CA ILE A 44 -7.27 2.46 2.24
C ILE A 44 -8.15 1.20 2.29
N PRO A 45 -7.60 0.00 2.03
CA PRO A 45 -8.33 -1.27 2.21
C PRO A 45 -8.84 -1.45 3.65
N GLU A 46 -9.99 -2.07 3.84
CA GLU A 46 -10.63 -2.19 5.16
C GLU A 46 -9.77 -3.01 6.15
N GLY A 47 -9.15 -4.10 5.71
CA GLY A 47 -8.23 -4.87 6.55
C GLY A 47 -7.03 -4.04 7.02
N GLN A 48 -6.52 -3.17 6.16
CA GLN A 48 -5.42 -2.27 6.49
C GLN A 48 -5.86 -1.14 7.43
N LYS A 49 -7.08 -0.59 7.29
CA LYS A 49 -7.66 0.33 8.28
C LYS A 49 -7.75 -0.31 9.65
N ASN A 50 -8.25 -1.54 9.73
CA ASN A 50 -8.40 -2.28 10.99
C ASN A 50 -7.04 -2.48 11.67
N THR A 51 -6.01 -2.80 10.89
CA THR A 51 -4.63 -2.92 11.39
C THR A 51 -4.10 -1.59 11.94
N LEU A 52 -4.27 -0.49 11.22
CA LEU A 52 -3.85 0.85 11.66
C LEU A 52 -4.59 1.28 12.94
N ILE A 53 -5.89 1.04 13.02
CA ILE A 53 -6.72 1.35 14.20
C ILE A 53 -6.28 0.51 15.40
N SER A 54 -6.07 -0.79 15.22
CA SER A 54 -5.61 -1.69 16.29
C SER A 54 -4.26 -1.25 16.84
N ARG A 55 -3.32 -0.86 15.95
CA ARG A 55 -2.02 -0.29 16.35
C ARG A 55 -2.21 1.03 17.11
N MET A 56 -3.13 1.90 16.66
CA MET A 56 -3.39 3.18 17.33
C MET A 56 -3.97 2.99 18.73
N GLU A 57 -4.84 1.99 18.92
CA GLU A 57 -5.42 1.63 20.22
C GLU A 57 -4.40 0.98 21.16
N ALA A 58 -3.47 0.18 20.62
CA ALA A 58 -2.38 -0.43 21.39
C ALA A 58 -1.23 0.54 21.71
N ALA A 59 -1.10 1.65 20.97
CA ALA A 59 -0.02 2.61 21.12
C ALA A 59 0.03 3.22 22.53
N SER A 60 1.23 3.24 23.09
CA SER A 60 1.50 3.62 24.49
C SER A 60 1.70 5.13 24.68
N SER A 61 1.89 5.88 23.58
CA SER A 61 2.21 7.30 23.62
C SER A 61 1.48 8.10 22.55
N ALA A 62 1.29 9.40 22.80
CA ALA A 62 0.74 10.32 21.82
C ALA A 62 1.61 10.43 20.55
N SER A 63 2.93 10.27 20.68
CA SER A 63 3.86 10.29 19.55
C SER A 63 3.66 9.10 18.63
N GLU A 64 3.54 7.89 19.18
CA GLU A 64 3.29 6.67 18.43
C GLU A 64 1.93 6.72 17.72
N ARG A 65 0.90 7.23 18.40
CA ARG A 65 -0.42 7.48 17.79
C ARG A 65 -0.34 8.48 16.64
N ALA A 66 0.42 9.57 16.81
CA ALA A 66 0.60 10.56 15.75
C ALA A 66 1.32 9.96 14.53
N GLU A 67 2.33 9.13 14.73
CA GLU A 67 3.03 8.43 13.65
C GLU A 67 2.10 7.50 12.87
N ILE A 68 1.30 6.67 13.56
CA ILE A 68 0.30 5.79 12.92
C ILE A 68 -0.73 6.61 12.14
N GLY A 69 -1.18 7.72 12.71
CA GLY A 69 -2.06 8.67 12.04
C GLY A 69 -1.46 9.23 10.74
N GLN A 70 -0.17 9.58 10.76
CA GLN A 70 0.53 10.07 9.57
C GLN A 70 0.77 8.97 8.52
N GLN A 71 0.99 7.73 8.94
CA GLN A 71 1.03 6.58 8.02
C GLN A 71 -0.32 6.44 7.29
N ALA A 72 -1.44 6.48 8.03
CA ALA A 72 -2.77 6.42 7.44
C ALA A 72 -3.03 7.57 6.45
N VAL A 73 -2.70 8.80 6.84
CA VAL A 73 -2.84 9.97 5.95
C VAL A 73 -2.00 9.83 4.68
N SER A 74 -0.76 9.38 4.80
CA SER A 74 0.14 9.21 3.65
C SER A 74 -0.39 8.12 2.71
N LEU A 75 -0.82 6.99 3.26
CA LEU A 75 -1.41 5.90 2.49
C LEU A 75 -2.69 6.34 1.76
N ASN A 76 -3.61 7.03 2.44
CA ASN A 76 -4.83 7.53 1.79
C ASN A 76 -4.54 8.55 0.67
N LYS A 77 -3.46 9.33 0.81
CA LYS A 77 -3.03 10.31 -0.20
C LYS A 77 -2.27 9.71 -1.38
N MET A 78 -1.79 8.47 -1.27
CA MET A 78 -1.08 7.79 -2.33
C MET A 78 -1.92 7.72 -3.62
N VAL A 79 -3.21 7.42 -3.49
CA VAL A 79 -4.18 7.50 -4.58
C VAL A 79 -4.42 8.96 -4.95
N GLY A 80 -4.23 9.29 -6.23
CA GLY A 80 -4.24 10.65 -6.78
C GLY A 80 -2.89 11.36 -6.67
N THR A 81 -1.81 10.64 -6.31
CA THR A 81 -0.45 11.18 -6.28
C THR A 81 0.42 10.48 -7.32
N LYS A 82 1.14 11.26 -8.14
CA LYS A 82 2.16 10.73 -9.03
C LYS A 82 3.34 10.18 -8.23
N LEU A 83 3.63 8.91 -8.43
CA LEU A 83 4.71 8.20 -7.75
C LEU A 83 5.85 7.91 -8.73
N LEU A 84 7.08 8.12 -8.30
CA LEU A 84 8.29 7.78 -9.03
C LEU A 84 8.81 6.43 -8.57
N MET A 85 8.95 5.46 -9.48
CA MET A 85 9.52 4.16 -9.13
C MET A 85 11.02 4.27 -8.81
N LYS A 86 11.42 3.67 -7.69
CA LYS A 86 12.80 3.65 -7.18
C LYS A 86 13.43 2.27 -7.25
N GLU A 87 12.64 1.24 -6.94
CA GLU A 87 13.09 -0.14 -7.02
C GLU A 87 12.10 -0.99 -7.84
N PRO A 88 12.60 -1.80 -8.80
CA PRO A 88 14.01 -2.00 -9.14
C PRO A 88 14.69 -0.75 -9.74
N PRO A 89 16.02 -0.59 -9.58
CA PRO A 89 16.75 0.58 -10.07
C PRO A 89 16.75 0.58 -11.60
N ILE A 90 15.82 1.32 -12.18
CA ILE A 90 15.69 1.51 -13.63
C ILE A 90 16.36 2.84 -14.06
N GLY A 91 17.03 2.81 -15.21
CA GLY A 91 17.79 3.96 -15.73
C GLY A 91 16.92 5.18 -16.08
N TYR A 92 15.61 5.01 -16.23
CA TYR A 92 14.65 6.08 -16.45
C TYR A 92 13.59 6.00 -15.36
N GLN A 93 13.75 6.77 -14.28
CA GLN A 93 12.75 6.86 -13.22
C GLN A 93 11.51 7.53 -13.78
N ARG A 94 10.38 6.83 -13.72
CA ARG A 94 9.15 7.23 -14.40
C ARG A 94 7.94 7.07 -13.49
N THR A 95 6.89 7.80 -13.83
CA THR A 95 5.77 8.01 -12.92
C THR A 95 4.69 6.97 -13.11
N TYR A 96 4.07 6.59 -12.00
CA TYR A 96 2.92 5.71 -11.90
C TYR A 96 1.91 6.35 -10.94
N GLU A 97 0.62 6.33 -11.26
CA GLU A 97 -0.42 6.93 -10.43
C GLU A 97 -1.68 6.07 -10.45
N LEU A 98 -2.20 5.76 -9.26
CA LEU A 98 -3.57 5.28 -9.09
C LEU A 98 -4.49 6.51 -9.01
N LYS A 99 -5.33 6.74 -10.02
CA LYS A 99 -6.26 7.87 -10.02
C LYS A 99 -7.47 7.60 -9.14
N THR A 100 -8.06 8.65 -8.60
CA THR A 100 -9.26 8.57 -7.75
C THR A 100 -10.52 8.05 -8.46
N ASP A 101 -10.52 7.99 -9.79
CA ASP A 101 -11.62 7.45 -10.61
C ASP A 101 -11.49 5.94 -10.89
N GLY A 102 -10.48 5.26 -10.34
CA GLY A 102 -10.23 3.83 -10.53
C GLY A 102 -9.38 3.49 -11.75
N THR A 103 -8.81 4.48 -12.45
CA THR A 103 -7.87 4.25 -13.57
C THR A 103 -6.40 4.37 -13.12
N VAL A 104 -5.50 3.81 -13.90
CA VAL A 104 -4.05 3.95 -13.71
C VAL A 104 -3.47 4.90 -14.76
N GLU A 105 -2.61 5.83 -14.35
CA GLU A 105 -1.77 6.64 -15.26
C GLU A 105 -0.32 6.18 -15.21
N ALA A 106 0.14 5.63 -16.32
CA ALA A 106 1.55 5.30 -16.58
C ALA A 106 1.81 5.28 -18.09
N ASP A 107 3.05 5.48 -18.52
CA ASP A 107 3.43 5.22 -19.91
C ASP A 107 3.42 3.70 -20.16
N LYS A 108 2.68 3.25 -21.17
CA LYS A 108 2.50 1.82 -21.47
C LYS A 108 3.78 1.14 -21.95
N ASN A 109 4.76 1.92 -22.42
CA ASN A 109 6.08 1.41 -22.79
C ASN A 109 7.07 1.42 -21.63
N ASP A 110 6.61 1.78 -20.42
CA ASP A 110 7.44 1.95 -19.24
C ASP A 110 7.56 0.69 -18.39
N TYR A 111 8.71 0.55 -17.76
CA TYR A 111 8.94 -0.49 -16.77
C TYR A 111 8.06 -0.33 -15.54
N ALA A 112 7.71 0.90 -15.13
CA ALA A 112 6.78 1.10 -14.02
C ALA A 112 5.41 0.46 -14.34
N TYR A 113 4.89 0.66 -15.55
CA TYR A 113 3.65 0.01 -16.01
C TYR A 113 3.79 -1.52 -16.03
N LEU A 114 4.85 -2.03 -16.67
CA LEU A 114 5.06 -3.47 -16.81
C LEU A 114 5.28 -4.18 -15.47
N PHE A 115 6.00 -3.56 -14.53
CA PHE A 115 6.27 -4.13 -13.22
C PHE A 115 5.10 -4.03 -12.25
N MET A 116 4.18 -3.11 -12.49
CA MET A 116 2.90 -3.00 -11.78
C MET A 116 1.78 -3.70 -12.54
N SER A 117 2.10 -4.90 -13.06
CA SER A 117 1.16 -5.83 -13.69
C SER A 117 0.48 -5.34 -14.97
N ALA A 118 1.04 -4.35 -15.67
CA ALA A 118 0.46 -3.75 -16.87
C ALA A 118 -1.02 -3.34 -16.66
N ALA A 119 -1.31 -2.82 -15.47
CA ALA A 119 -2.66 -2.48 -15.06
C ALA A 119 -3.11 -1.13 -15.64
N ASP A 120 -4.32 -1.11 -16.18
CA ASP A 120 -5.01 0.09 -16.67
C ASP A 120 -6.06 0.59 -15.66
N TYR A 121 -6.47 -0.28 -14.72
CA TYR A 121 -7.49 0.00 -13.71
C TYR A 121 -7.05 -0.49 -12.34
N TRP A 122 -7.69 0.00 -11.29
CA TRP A 122 -7.49 -0.48 -9.93
C TRP A 122 -8.76 -0.37 -9.09
N ARG A 123 -8.82 -1.17 -8.02
CA ARG A 123 -9.85 -1.06 -6.97
C ARG A 123 -9.28 -1.44 -5.60
N LEU A 124 -10.04 -1.17 -4.55
CA LEU A 124 -9.74 -1.69 -3.22
C LEU A 124 -10.19 -3.15 -3.12
N GLY A 125 -9.26 -4.01 -2.72
CA GLY A 125 -9.55 -5.35 -2.22
C GLY A 125 -9.86 -5.33 -0.72
N GLU A 126 -9.89 -6.50 -0.10
CA GLU A 126 -10.11 -6.65 1.35
C GLU A 126 -8.89 -6.13 2.13
N ASP A 127 -7.69 -6.57 1.74
CA ASP A 127 -6.43 -6.29 2.44
C ASP A 127 -5.44 -5.47 1.60
N GLY A 128 -5.58 -5.45 0.28
CA GLY A 128 -4.69 -4.73 -0.63
C GLY A 128 -5.39 -3.90 -1.71
N TYR A 129 -4.57 -3.37 -2.62
CA TYR A 129 -4.98 -2.70 -3.84
C TYR A 129 -4.93 -3.73 -4.96
N GLU A 130 -6.05 -3.92 -5.65
CA GLU A 130 -6.15 -4.82 -6.78
C GLU A 130 -5.89 -4.03 -8.06
N LEU A 131 -4.82 -4.39 -8.78
CA LEU A 131 -4.43 -3.79 -10.04
C LEU A 131 -4.90 -4.68 -11.19
N CYS A 132 -5.65 -4.09 -12.12
CA CYS A 132 -6.42 -4.81 -13.12
C CYS A 132 -6.03 -4.40 -14.54
N VAL A 133 -6.00 -5.38 -15.43
CA VAL A 133 -5.74 -5.15 -16.87
C VAL A 133 -6.96 -4.58 -17.59
N ASP A 134 -8.16 -4.78 -17.05
CA ASP A 134 -9.42 -4.28 -17.59
C ASP A 134 -10.36 -3.81 -16.46
N GLN A 135 -11.43 -3.11 -16.85
CA GLN A 135 -12.40 -2.53 -15.92
C GLN A 135 -13.22 -3.58 -15.16
N GLY A 136 -13.35 -4.80 -15.70
CA GLY A 136 -14.06 -5.89 -15.05
C GLY A 136 -13.28 -6.46 -13.86
N CYS A 137 -11.94 -6.26 -13.84
CA CYS A 137 -11.05 -6.80 -12.81
C CYS A 137 -11.24 -8.31 -12.60
N GLU A 138 -11.48 -9.06 -13.69
CA GLU A 138 -11.51 -10.53 -13.64
C GLU A 138 -10.12 -11.09 -13.31
N TYR A 139 -9.10 -10.48 -13.91
CA TYR A 139 -7.69 -10.78 -13.64
C TYR A 139 -7.03 -9.57 -12.99
N TYR A 140 -6.51 -9.78 -11.79
CA TYR A 140 -5.86 -8.74 -11.01
C TYR A 140 -4.62 -9.29 -10.28
N SER A 141 -3.71 -8.38 -9.95
CA SER A 141 -2.70 -8.61 -8.92
C SER A 141 -3.07 -7.81 -7.68
N GLU A 142 -2.93 -8.42 -6.50
CA GLU A 142 -3.19 -7.75 -5.24
C GLU A 142 -1.88 -7.28 -4.61
N TRP A 143 -1.86 -6.06 -4.10
CA TRP A 143 -0.68 -5.47 -3.48
C TRP A 143 -1.02 -4.84 -2.14
N THR A 144 -0.29 -5.21 -1.10
CA THR A 144 -0.29 -4.45 0.16
C THR A 144 0.72 -3.32 0.07
N VAL A 145 0.41 -2.16 0.64
CA VAL A 145 1.30 -1.00 0.60
C VAL A 145 1.65 -0.51 1.99
N GLU A 146 2.93 -0.43 2.29
CA GLU A 146 3.45 0.16 3.53
C GLU A 146 4.08 1.53 3.29
N VAL A 147 4.06 2.38 4.32
CA VAL A 147 4.69 3.71 4.29
C VAL A 147 5.97 3.66 5.12
N GLU A 148 7.12 3.62 4.47
CA GLU A 148 8.43 3.58 5.14
C GLU A 148 8.90 4.95 5.62
N LYS A 149 8.59 6.00 4.85
CA LYS A 149 8.86 7.39 5.22
C LYS A 149 7.60 8.21 5.06
N GLY A 150 7.21 8.93 6.10
CA GLY A 150 6.03 9.79 6.11
C GLY A 150 6.32 11.24 5.70
N TYR A 151 5.29 11.87 5.11
CA TYR A 151 5.14 13.28 4.69
C TYR A 151 6.25 13.96 3.85
N GLY A 152 5.87 14.52 2.69
CA GLY A 152 6.69 15.44 1.87
C GLY A 152 7.87 14.82 1.10
N GLY A 153 8.23 13.58 1.42
CA GLY A 153 9.14 12.73 0.68
C GLY A 153 8.74 11.26 0.89
N ALA A 154 7.43 11.01 0.90
CA ALA A 154 6.91 9.72 1.31
C ALA A 154 7.40 8.61 0.39
N GLU A 155 7.80 7.50 1.01
CA GLU A 155 8.25 6.29 0.34
C GLU A 155 7.27 5.16 0.64
N TYR A 156 6.79 4.53 -0.42
CA TYR A 156 5.79 3.47 -0.41
C TYR A 156 6.44 2.16 -0.85
N VAL A 157 6.13 1.10 -0.11
CA VAL A 157 6.60 -0.25 -0.36
C VAL A 157 5.41 -1.10 -0.76
N TRP A 158 5.39 -1.48 -2.03
CA TRP A 158 4.35 -2.31 -2.61
C TRP A 158 4.83 -3.75 -2.60
N THR A 159 4.11 -4.61 -1.87
CA THR A 159 4.40 -6.04 -1.79
C THR A 159 3.29 -6.80 -2.48
N LEU A 160 3.65 -7.61 -3.48
CA LEU A 160 2.69 -8.45 -4.20
C LEU A 160 2.16 -9.56 -3.28
N THR A 161 0.85 -9.62 -3.12
CA THR A 161 0.14 -10.70 -2.42
C THR A 161 -0.09 -11.85 -3.40
N ILE A 162 0.31 -13.07 -3.00
CA ILE A 162 0.14 -14.29 -3.81
C ILE A 162 -0.48 -15.37 -2.92
N ASP A 163 -1.58 -15.96 -3.36
CA ASP A 163 -2.35 -17.01 -2.68
C ASP A 163 -1.68 -18.41 -2.67
N SER A 164 -0.35 -18.50 -2.78
CA SER A 164 0.34 -19.80 -2.85
C SER A 164 1.72 -19.81 -2.20
N ASP A 165 2.16 -21.00 -1.77
CA ASP A 165 3.49 -21.30 -1.20
C ASP A 165 4.68 -20.97 -2.13
N ALA A 166 4.42 -20.53 -3.37
CA ALA A 166 5.40 -20.04 -4.33
C ALA A 166 5.73 -18.54 -4.10
N THR A 167 5.78 -18.13 -2.84
CA THR A 167 5.79 -16.74 -2.30
C THR A 167 7.00 -15.89 -2.66
N GLN A 168 7.89 -16.39 -3.52
CA GLN A 168 9.29 -16.06 -3.40
C GLN A 168 10.00 -16.05 -4.76
N VAL A 169 10.45 -14.88 -5.21
CA VAL A 169 11.47 -14.81 -6.27
C VAL A 169 12.80 -15.19 -5.63
N GLY A 170 13.14 -16.48 -5.67
CA GLY A 170 14.38 -16.98 -5.07
C GLY A 170 14.44 -16.93 -3.54
N GLY A 171 13.31 -16.81 -2.86
CA GLY A 171 13.24 -16.77 -1.38
C GLY A 171 12.52 -15.55 -0.79
N GLU A 172 12.14 -14.56 -1.60
CA GLU A 172 11.71 -13.25 -1.05
C GLU A 172 10.42 -12.71 -1.71
N PRO A 173 9.58 -11.99 -0.94
CA PRO A 173 8.41 -11.29 -1.48
C PRO A 173 8.79 -10.36 -2.63
N LEU A 174 7.94 -10.29 -3.65
CA LEU A 174 8.15 -9.35 -4.75
C LEU A 174 7.75 -7.94 -4.31
N VAL A 175 8.75 -7.08 -4.15
CA VAL A 175 8.59 -5.71 -3.66
C VAL A 175 8.88 -4.68 -4.76
N ARG A 176 8.13 -3.58 -4.77
CA ARG A 176 8.40 -2.37 -5.55
C ARG A 176 8.41 -1.16 -4.64
N ARG A 177 9.40 -0.29 -4.82
CA ARG A 177 9.51 0.94 -4.02
C ARG A 177 9.20 2.14 -4.88
N PHE A 178 8.39 3.02 -4.33
CA PHE A 178 7.98 4.26 -4.95
C PHE A 178 8.22 5.41 -4.00
N GLN A 179 8.52 6.58 -4.54
CA GLN A 179 8.51 7.83 -3.78
C GLN A 179 7.55 8.81 -4.44
N VAL A 180 7.08 9.82 -3.72
CA VAL A 180 6.32 10.91 -4.35
C VAL A 180 7.18 11.60 -5.42
N ALA A 181 6.63 11.78 -6.62
CA ALA A 181 7.29 12.52 -7.69
C ALA A 181 7.35 14.02 -7.34
N LYS A 182 8.46 14.69 -7.69
CA LYS A 182 8.67 16.12 -7.44
C LYS A 182 8.07 16.99 -8.54
#